data_AF-R6CIA9-F1
#
_entry.id   AF-R6CIA9-F1
#
_cell.length_a   1.000
_cell.length_b   1.000
_cell.length_c   1.000
_cell.angle_alpha   90.00
_cell.angle_beta   90.00
_cell.angle_gamma   90.00
#
_symmetry.space_group_name_H-M   'P 1'
#
loop_
_entity.id
_entity.type
_entity.pdbx_description
1 polymer ?
#
loop_
_entity_poly.entity_id
_entity_poly.type
_entity_poly.pdbx_seq_one_letter_code
_entity_poly.pdbx_strand_id
1 'polypeptide(L)'
;MRTIVFSFIISATCLSALTLGGCSENTSHEGVKGFPFKSANAKGWGLMDLSGKRMVSDGTYVACPSAVINDMFTVPEVGGTVGLYNVNNPTHAVSSGRYLRIGYFFDQVTVAQMEKGSPLCLINKQGDVVAMLDYYPDYGIVMAHNFSEGLALVGTDEGKFGFVDTNGKLVVPPVYDFAADFSEGKALVGKADAEGKLGFFVIGSDGNLLTTLKHVWYAFDTAFGDGRLTCRFPSGGCGALNEKGKVYFALPDSILSLSRFQQGLAVVSARSGVGLVDKNGQEVLPCQYNQIEVLNKHRLALQAENNWMLTDENGKKIKNLDGCPLFFSEQGGLISAEGHMALARTDGSVIAWMDSVKVTPQAMRQKPEVFVRILATQKEQKDTVALKSINEVQTLKEQVQPSAQKHDAYIEQTDWKRVAKNHPFYKEASKMLSSNIQEDDANSRRMILNYVEHLRTSYTTKDIDFLNQLFSDDALIVVGHVVKVAPRTKENQILQDQVAFSVKTKKEYLSRLEKVFQSNKEIKLKFSDFHISRHPSMKGIYGVTLHQQYKSDRYSDDGWLFLLWDFRDKDAPQIHVRTWQPGFLNDKTPLPEGDVISIGDFNLR
;
A
#
# COMPACT_ATOMS: atom_id res chain seq x y z
N MET A 1 17.06 -20.38 -74.56
CA MET A 1 17.72 -20.59 -73.27
C MET A 1 16.63 -20.62 -72.21
N ARG A 2 16.30 -21.81 -71.68
CA ARG A 2 16.51 -22.20 -70.27
C ARG A 2 15.79 -21.24 -69.29
N THR A 3 14.82 -21.58 -68.44
CA THR A 3 14.46 -22.85 -67.79
C THR A 3 13.22 -22.59 -66.89
N ILE A 4 12.22 -23.50 -66.94
CA ILE A 4 11.30 -23.97 -65.87
C ILE A 4 10.39 -22.97 -65.13
N VAL A 5 9.08 -23.14 -65.35
CA VAL A 5 8.01 -22.90 -64.38
C VAL A 5 7.52 -24.28 -63.92
N PHE A 6 7.71 -24.62 -62.64
CA PHE A 6 7.13 -25.81 -62.01
C PHE A 6 6.33 -25.38 -60.78
N SER A 7 5.02 -25.64 -60.83
CA SER A 7 4.12 -25.67 -59.68
C SER A 7 4.53 -26.77 -58.71
N PHE A 8 4.48 -26.48 -57.40
CA PHE A 8 4.23 -27.50 -56.39
C PHE A 8 3.34 -26.95 -55.27
N ILE A 9 2.35 -27.77 -54.95
CA ILE A 9 1.29 -27.65 -53.94
C ILE A 9 1.91 -27.85 -52.54
N ILE A 10 1.60 -26.99 -51.57
CA ILE A 10 1.61 -27.36 -50.15
C ILE A 10 0.39 -26.74 -49.45
N SER A 11 -0.32 -27.60 -48.74
CA SER A 11 -1.49 -27.38 -47.91
C SER A 11 -1.38 -26.18 -46.97
N ALA A 12 -2.38 -25.29 -46.98
CA ALA A 12 -2.58 -24.31 -45.93
C ALA A 12 -3.34 -24.97 -44.76
N THR A 13 -2.57 -25.29 -43.73
CA THR A 13 -3.00 -25.71 -42.40
C THR A 13 -3.65 -24.55 -41.63
N CYS A 14 -4.64 -24.91 -40.80
CA CYS A 14 -5.25 -24.19 -39.69
C CYS A 14 -4.68 -22.80 -39.37
N LEU A 15 -5.47 -21.78 -39.71
CA LEU A 15 -5.38 -20.44 -39.15
C LEU A 15 -5.91 -20.48 -37.70
N SER A 16 -5.06 -20.79 -36.73
CA SER A 16 -5.33 -20.45 -35.32
C SER A 16 -5.10 -18.95 -35.16
N ALA A 17 -6.20 -18.20 -35.07
CA ALA A 17 -6.20 -16.80 -34.71
C ALA A 17 -5.68 -16.66 -33.25
N LEU A 18 -4.38 -16.42 -33.11
CA LEU A 18 -3.79 -15.77 -31.94
C LEU A 18 -4.30 -14.34 -31.92
N THR A 19 -5.42 -14.10 -31.23
CA THR A 19 -5.81 -12.75 -30.83
C THR A 19 -4.88 -12.31 -29.71
N LEU A 20 -3.74 -11.74 -30.09
CA LEU A 20 -3.02 -10.76 -29.28
C LEU A 20 -3.92 -9.54 -29.15
N GLY A 21 -4.83 -9.59 -28.18
CA GLY A 21 -5.62 -8.44 -27.74
C GLY A 21 -4.74 -7.53 -26.90
N GLY A 22 -3.85 -6.79 -27.57
CA GLY A 22 -3.23 -5.60 -27.00
C GLY A 22 -4.19 -4.44 -27.13
N CYS A 23 -4.77 -4.01 -26.01
CA CYS A 23 -5.28 -2.66 -25.78
C CYS A 23 -5.23 -2.42 -24.27
N SER A 24 -4.19 -1.71 -23.83
CA SER A 24 -4.05 -1.18 -22.48
C SER A 24 -5.04 -0.03 -22.30
N GLU A 25 -6.25 -0.33 -21.85
CA GLU A 25 -7.11 0.63 -21.15
C GLU A 25 -6.92 0.35 -19.67
N ASN A 26 -6.15 1.17 -18.96
CA ASN A 26 -5.85 0.93 -17.55
C ASN A 26 -6.27 2.14 -16.70
N THR A 27 -6.79 1.82 -15.51
CA THR A 27 -7.28 2.68 -14.41
C THR A 27 -8.74 3.16 -14.46
N SER A 28 -9.69 2.32 -14.03
CA SER A 28 -10.37 2.45 -12.72
C SER A 28 -11.54 1.44 -12.62
N HIS A 29 -11.48 0.53 -11.63
CA HIS A 29 -12.56 -0.40 -11.26
C HIS A 29 -12.87 -1.60 -12.17
N GLU A 30 -12.12 -1.85 -13.25
CA GLU A 30 -12.27 -3.10 -14.01
C GLU A 30 -12.10 -4.32 -13.10
N GLY A 31 -13.15 -5.15 -13.07
CA GLY A 31 -13.23 -6.36 -12.26
C GLY A 31 -14.16 -6.28 -11.05
N VAL A 32 -14.55 -5.08 -10.58
CA VAL A 32 -15.54 -4.95 -9.49
C VAL A 32 -16.93 -5.28 -10.03
N LYS A 33 -17.44 -6.47 -9.70
CA LYS A 33 -18.77 -6.94 -10.12
C LYS A 33 -19.87 -6.63 -9.12
N GLY A 34 -19.53 -6.44 -7.86
CA GLY A 34 -20.51 -6.14 -6.83
C GLY A 34 -19.88 -5.87 -5.46
N PHE A 35 -20.71 -5.35 -4.56
CA PHE A 35 -20.29 -4.94 -3.23
C PHE A 35 -21.23 -5.52 -2.15
N PRO A 36 -20.72 -5.69 -0.92
CA PRO A 36 -21.51 -6.01 0.25
C PRO A 36 -22.55 -4.93 0.54
N PHE A 37 -23.79 -5.35 0.75
CA PHE A 37 -24.86 -4.46 1.20
C PHE A 37 -25.68 -5.10 2.31
N LYS A 38 -26.38 -4.25 3.06
CA LYS A 38 -27.32 -4.65 4.09
C LYS A 38 -28.46 -3.65 4.19
N SER A 39 -29.70 -4.12 4.09
CA SER A 39 -30.89 -3.29 4.36
C SER A 39 -31.12 -3.14 5.87
N ALA A 40 -31.80 -2.06 6.28
CA ALA A 40 -31.96 -1.64 7.68
C ALA A 40 -32.44 -2.77 8.61
N ASN A 41 -33.38 -3.60 8.14
CA ASN A 41 -34.00 -4.66 8.93
C ASN A 41 -33.37 -6.04 8.71
N ALA A 42 -32.35 -6.16 7.87
CA ALA A 42 -31.71 -7.43 7.58
C ALA A 42 -30.83 -7.89 8.74
N LYS A 43 -30.87 -9.19 9.06
CA LYS A 43 -30.03 -9.79 10.11
C LYS A 43 -28.59 -10.06 9.65
N GLY A 44 -28.30 -9.92 8.36
CA GLY A 44 -27.00 -10.20 7.76
C GLY A 44 -26.82 -9.48 6.42
N TRP A 45 -25.72 -9.78 5.74
CA TRP A 45 -25.26 -9.15 4.51
C TRP A 45 -25.68 -9.92 3.27
N GLY A 46 -25.77 -9.20 2.15
CA GLY A 46 -25.92 -9.73 0.79
C GLY A 46 -24.91 -9.09 -0.16
N LEU A 47 -25.05 -9.37 -1.45
CA LEU A 47 -24.21 -8.81 -2.52
C LEU A 47 -25.07 -8.17 -3.60
N MET A 48 -24.68 -6.99 -4.06
CA MET A 48 -25.38 -6.23 -5.08
C MET A 48 -24.39 -5.81 -6.17
N ASP A 49 -24.81 -5.89 -7.43
CA ASP A 49 -24.01 -5.40 -8.55
C ASP A 49 -24.21 -3.91 -8.83
N LEU A 50 -23.42 -3.36 -9.74
CA LEU A 50 -23.46 -1.94 -10.12
C LEU A 50 -24.75 -1.53 -10.85
N SER A 51 -25.59 -2.49 -11.27
CA SER A 51 -26.91 -2.21 -11.85
C SER A 51 -28.01 -2.10 -10.79
N GLY A 52 -27.69 -2.38 -9.52
CA GLY A 52 -28.64 -2.44 -8.41
C GLY A 52 -29.32 -3.81 -8.27
N LYS A 53 -28.94 -4.80 -9.08
CA LYS A 53 -29.46 -6.15 -8.97
C LYS A 53 -28.81 -6.84 -7.78
N ARG A 54 -29.65 -7.46 -6.95
CA ARG A 54 -29.21 -8.32 -5.84
C ARG A 54 -28.62 -9.60 -6.43
N MET A 55 -27.30 -9.73 -6.35
CA MET A 55 -26.59 -10.96 -6.71
C MET A 55 -26.84 -12.04 -5.66
N VAL A 56 -26.87 -11.62 -4.39
CA VAL A 56 -27.19 -12.45 -3.23
C VAL A 56 -28.10 -11.66 -2.30
N SER A 57 -29.19 -12.27 -1.86
CA SER A 57 -30.12 -11.65 -0.91
C SER A 57 -29.42 -11.29 0.40
N ASP A 58 -29.80 -10.15 0.96
CA ASP A 58 -29.39 -9.72 2.29
C ASP A 58 -29.88 -10.70 3.36
N GLY A 59 -29.05 -10.90 4.39
CA GLY A 59 -29.27 -11.94 5.40
C GLY A 59 -28.63 -13.30 5.09
N THR A 60 -28.07 -13.49 3.89
CA THR A 60 -27.38 -14.74 3.52
C THR A 60 -26.09 -14.93 4.31
N TYR A 61 -25.30 -13.86 4.49
CA TYR A 61 -24.04 -13.92 5.25
C TYR A 61 -24.19 -13.25 6.60
N VAL A 62 -23.75 -13.92 7.66
CA VAL A 62 -23.73 -13.33 9.00
C VAL A 62 -22.63 -12.26 9.09
N ALA A 63 -21.43 -12.58 8.62
CA ALA A 63 -20.31 -11.64 8.49
C ALA A 63 -20.38 -10.84 7.19
N CYS A 64 -19.79 -9.65 7.17
CA CYS A 64 -19.70 -8.83 5.96
C CYS A 64 -18.74 -9.50 4.96
N PRO A 65 -19.20 -9.92 3.77
CA PRO A 65 -18.31 -10.41 2.72
C PRO A 65 -17.38 -9.29 2.22
N SER A 66 -16.37 -9.64 1.43
CA SER A 66 -15.61 -8.66 0.65
C SER A 66 -16.32 -8.30 -0.67
N ALA A 67 -15.78 -7.31 -1.39
CA ALA A 67 -16.25 -6.99 -2.74
C ALA A 67 -16.05 -8.16 -3.70
N VAL A 68 -16.95 -8.29 -4.67
CA VAL A 68 -16.87 -9.30 -5.72
C VAL A 68 -15.94 -8.79 -6.81
N ILE A 69 -14.74 -9.36 -6.87
CA ILE A 69 -13.73 -9.02 -7.88
C ILE A 69 -13.53 -10.22 -8.80
N ASN A 70 -13.77 -10.03 -10.10
CA ASN A 70 -13.63 -11.07 -11.13
C ASN A 70 -14.32 -12.40 -10.74
N ASP A 71 -15.57 -12.28 -10.26
CA ASP A 71 -16.47 -13.33 -9.76
C ASP A 71 -16.11 -13.93 -8.40
N MET A 72 -15.00 -13.54 -7.80
CA MET A 72 -14.53 -14.06 -6.52
C MET A 72 -14.79 -13.08 -5.39
N PHE A 73 -15.11 -13.61 -4.22
CA PHE A 73 -15.20 -12.84 -2.98
C PHE A 73 -14.86 -13.74 -1.79
N THR A 74 -14.68 -13.13 -0.63
CA THR A 74 -14.33 -13.82 0.61
C THR A 74 -15.38 -13.56 1.67
N VAL A 75 -15.61 -14.55 2.53
CA VAL A 75 -16.52 -14.43 3.67
C VAL A 75 -15.74 -14.76 4.93
N PRO A 76 -15.68 -13.86 5.91
CA PRO A 76 -15.09 -14.16 7.21
C PRO A 76 -15.87 -15.26 7.93
N GLU A 77 -15.16 -16.20 8.54
CA GLU A 77 -15.74 -17.36 9.22
C GLU A 77 -15.44 -17.37 10.72
N VAL A 78 -16.21 -18.20 11.44
CA VAL A 78 -16.01 -18.42 12.87
C VAL A 78 -14.62 -19.03 13.10
N GLY A 79 -13.84 -18.44 14.01
CA GLY A 79 -12.45 -18.86 14.27
C GLY A 79 -11.40 -17.98 13.59
N GLY A 80 -11.80 -16.94 12.84
CA GLY A 80 -10.88 -15.95 12.29
C GLY A 80 -10.18 -16.39 11.01
N THR A 81 -10.74 -17.38 10.31
CA THR A 81 -10.35 -17.73 8.94
C THR A 81 -11.31 -17.08 7.94
N VAL A 82 -10.95 -17.11 6.67
CA VAL A 82 -11.77 -16.63 5.56
C VAL A 82 -12.01 -17.78 4.58
N GLY A 83 -13.26 -17.90 4.14
CA GLY A 83 -13.66 -18.80 3.07
C GLY A 83 -13.62 -18.08 1.71
N LEU A 84 -13.21 -18.80 0.67
CA LEU A 84 -13.22 -18.32 -0.72
C LEU A 84 -14.51 -18.73 -1.41
N TYR A 85 -15.19 -17.78 -2.04
CA TYR A 85 -16.47 -17.98 -2.69
C TYR A 85 -16.46 -17.46 -4.13
N ASN A 86 -17.29 -18.06 -4.97
CA ASN A 86 -17.58 -17.58 -6.32
C ASN A 86 -19.04 -17.13 -6.39
N VAL A 87 -19.29 -15.97 -7.00
CA VAL A 87 -20.63 -15.38 -7.04
C VAL A 87 -21.66 -16.21 -7.82
N ASN A 88 -21.21 -17.11 -8.69
CA ASN A 88 -22.08 -18.04 -9.42
C ASN A 88 -22.55 -19.22 -8.55
N ASN A 89 -21.88 -19.50 -7.42
CA ASN A 89 -22.33 -20.44 -6.40
C ASN A 89 -22.11 -19.85 -5.00
N PRO A 90 -22.85 -18.79 -4.65
CA PRO A 90 -22.50 -17.91 -3.55
C PRO A 90 -22.72 -18.52 -2.15
N THR A 91 -23.46 -19.63 -2.05
CA THR A 91 -23.80 -20.27 -0.77
C THR A 91 -22.80 -21.32 -0.32
N HIS A 92 -21.86 -21.73 -1.19
CA HIS A 92 -20.86 -22.74 -0.89
C HIS A 92 -19.46 -22.20 -1.19
N ALA A 93 -18.51 -22.47 -0.30
CA ALA A 93 -17.12 -22.14 -0.55
C ALA A 93 -16.60 -22.96 -1.74
N VAL A 94 -15.73 -22.34 -2.56
CA VAL A 94 -15.14 -22.98 -3.74
C VAL A 94 -14.13 -24.07 -3.34
N SER A 95 -13.45 -23.85 -2.22
CA SER A 95 -12.46 -24.76 -1.67
C SER A 95 -12.83 -25.12 -0.24
N SER A 96 -12.45 -26.33 0.19
CA SER A 96 -12.45 -26.71 1.61
C SER A 96 -11.33 -26.02 2.39
N GLY A 97 -10.36 -25.42 1.69
CA GLY A 97 -9.27 -24.65 2.28
C GLY A 97 -9.78 -23.50 3.13
N ARG A 98 -9.28 -23.41 4.36
CA ARG A 98 -9.46 -22.26 5.25
C ARG A 98 -8.19 -21.44 5.22
N TYR A 99 -8.34 -20.15 5.03
CA TYR A 99 -7.23 -19.21 4.90
C TYR A 99 -7.24 -18.25 6.08
N LEU A 100 -6.06 -17.83 6.53
CA LEU A 100 -5.97 -16.68 7.42
C LEU A 100 -6.46 -15.43 6.68
N ARG A 101 -6.05 -15.31 5.40
CA ARG A 101 -6.40 -14.19 4.53
C ARG A 101 -6.16 -14.52 3.05
N ILE A 102 -6.90 -13.84 2.19
CA ILE A 102 -6.85 -13.98 0.73
C ILE A 102 -7.04 -12.58 0.14
N GLY A 103 -6.19 -12.22 -0.82
CA GLY A 103 -6.33 -10.97 -1.56
C GLY A 103 -7.39 -11.01 -2.64
N TYR A 104 -7.72 -9.86 -3.20
CA TYR A 104 -8.67 -9.78 -4.32
C TYR A 104 -8.14 -10.47 -5.59
N PHE A 105 -9.02 -11.11 -6.36
CA PHE A 105 -8.65 -11.76 -7.61
C PHE A 105 -8.55 -10.74 -8.75
N PHE A 106 -7.53 -9.89 -8.70
CA PHE A 106 -7.18 -8.97 -9.78
C PHE A 106 -6.67 -9.67 -11.04
N ASP A 107 -6.27 -10.93 -10.91
CA ASP A 107 -5.82 -11.84 -11.97
C ASP A 107 -6.46 -13.24 -11.78
N GLN A 108 -5.98 -14.25 -12.51
CA GLN A 108 -6.39 -15.66 -12.33
C GLN A 108 -5.94 -16.25 -10.99
N VAL A 109 -4.95 -15.61 -10.36
CA VAL A 109 -4.44 -15.95 -9.03
C VAL A 109 -4.45 -14.73 -8.12
N THR A 110 -4.27 -14.97 -6.82
CA THR A 110 -4.11 -13.94 -5.79
C THR A 110 -3.12 -14.40 -4.72
N VAL A 111 -2.62 -13.46 -3.93
CA VAL A 111 -1.81 -13.75 -2.75
C VAL A 111 -2.72 -14.19 -1.60
N ALA A 112 -2.31 -15.22 -0.89
CA ALA A 112 -2.99 -15.72 0.30
C ALA A 112 -2.00 -16.12 1.39
N GLN A 113 -2.51 -16.33 2.59
CA GLN A 113 -1.81 -17.01 3.66
C GLN A 113 -2.74 -18.01 4.32
N MET A 114 -2.35 -19.29 4.34
CA MET A 114 -3.19 -20.38 4.84
C MET A 114 -3.42 -20.25 6.35
N GLU A 115 -2.32 -20.11 7.09
CA GLU A 115 -2.31 -20.10 8.55
C GLU A 115 -1.23 -19.13 9.05
N LYS A 116 -1.30 -18.74 10.31
CA LYS A 116 -0.18 -18.01 10.92
C LYS A 116 1.10 -18.83 10.79
N GLY A 117 2.22 -18.18 10.50
CA GLY A 117 3.52 -18.82 10.37
C GLY A 117 3.71 -19.57 9.07
N SER A 118 2.65 -19.93 8.35
CA SER A 118 2.78 -20.43 6.98
C SER A 118 3.42 -19.34 6.09
N PRO A 119 4.18 -19.72 5.06
CA PRO A 119 4.60 -18.80 4.01
C PRO A 119 3.40 -18.16 3.32
N LEU A 120 3.65 -17.04 2.64
CA LEU A 120 2.70 -16.54 1.65
C LEU A 120 2.62 -17.53 0.49
N CYS A 121 1.44 -17.69 -0.09
CA CYS A 121 1.21 -18.55 -1.23
C CYS A 121 0.37 -17.84 -2.29
N LEU A 122 0.41 -18.38 -3.51
CA LEU A 122 -0.47 -18.00 -4.60
C LEU A 122 -1.57 -19.05 -4.73
N ILE A 123 -2.81 -18.61 -4.85
CA ILE A 123 -3.95 -19.49 -5.08
C ILE A 123 -4.72 -19.08 -6.32
N ASN A 124 -5.26 -20.06 -7.04
CA ASN A 124 -6.17 -19.83 -8.17
C ASN A 124 -7.62 -19.62 -7.69
N LYS A 125 -8.54 -19.37 -8.64
CA LYS A 125 -9.97 -19.17 -8.34
C LYS A 125 -10.68 -20.42 -7.79
N GLN A 126 -10.08 -21.60 -7.95
CA GLN A 126 -10.55 -22.86 -7.36
C GLN A 126 -10.05 -23.03 -5.92
N GLY A 127 -9.17 -22.16 -5.46
CA GLY A 127 -8.51 -22.26 -4.16
C GLY A 127 -7.42 -23.33 -4.13
N ASP A 128 -6.90 -23.75 -5.28
CA ASP A 128 -5.72 -24.60 -5.34
C ASP A 128 -4.47 -23.72 -5.15
N VAL A 129 -3.51 -24.22 -4.38
CA VAL A 129 -2.20 -23.59 -4.22
C VAL A 129 -1.41 -23.77 -5.52
N VAL A 130 -1.16 -22.66 -6.20
CA VAL A 130 -0.34 -22.61 -7.43
C VAL A 130 1.14 -22.59 -7.08
N ALA A 131 1.54 -21.78 -6.09
CA ALA A 131 2.93 -21.68 -5.65
C ALA A 131 3.03 -21.26 -4.18
N MET A 132 4.07 -21.74 -3.51
CA MET A 132 4.48 -21.24 -2.20
C MET A 132 5.63 -20.25 -2.38
N LEU A 133 5.58 -19.07 -1.79
CA LEU A 133 6.60 -18.03 -1.99
C LEU A 133 7.88 -18.25 -1.18
N ASP A 134 7.90 -19.23 -0.25
CA ASP A 134 9.13 -19.70 0.38
C ASP A 134 9.89 -20.75 -0.46
N TYR A 135 9.38 -21.11 -1.64
CA TYR A 135 10.09 -21.95 -2.61
C TYR A 135 11.45 -21.36 -3.02
N TYR A 136 11.66 -20.07 -2.77
CA TYR A 136 12.92 -19.37 -2.96
C TYR A 136 13.62 -19.12 -1.61
N PRO A 137 14.16 -20.17 -0.95
CA PRO A 137 14.72 -20.05 0.40
C PRO A 137 15.89 -19.07 0.46
N ASP A 138 16.63 -18.94 -0.65
CA ASP A 138 17.77 -18.03 -0.77
C ASP A 138 17.39 -16.55 -0.66
N TYR A 139 16.11 -16.20 -0.83
CA TYR A 139 15.64 -14.81 -0.75
C TYR A 139 14.82 -14.49 0.50
N GLY A 140 14.28 -15.46 1.22
CA GLY A 140 13.49 -15.17 2.43
C GLY A 140 12.30 -14.23 2.17
N ILE A 141 11.44 -14.54 1.19
CA ILE A 141 10.27 -13.69 0.86
C ILE A 141 9.33 -13.60 2.08
N VAL A 142 9.13 -12.38 2.56
CA VAL A 142 8.24 -12.06 3.70
C VAL A 142 7.11 -11.11 3.33
N MET A 143 7.17 -10.49 2.16
CA MET A 143 6.15 -9.56 1.69
C MET A 143 5.77 -9.86 0.24
N ALA A 144 4.49 -9.69 -0.09
CA ALA A 144 4.02 -9.64 -1.46
C ALA A 144 2.90 -8.60 -1.62
N HIS A 145 2.95 -7.78 -2.66
CA HIS A 145 1.78 -7.04 -3.13
C HIS A 145 0.85 -7.99 -3.88
N ASN A 146 -0.41 -7.63 -4.03
CA ASN A 146 -1.31 -8.35 -4.92
C ASN A 146 -1.00 -8.03 -6.40
N PHE A 147 -1.52 -8.85 -7.30
CA PHE A 147 -1.15 -8.82 -8.72
C PHE A 147 -1.58 -7.52 -9.43
N SER A 148 -0.63 -6.97 -10.18
CA SER A 148 -0.85 -5.92 -11.18
C SER A 148 -0.26 -6.38 -12.51
N GLU A 149 -1.09 -6.40 -13.56
CA GLU A 149 -0.68 -6.78 -14.91
C GLU A 149 0.05 -8.14 -15.00
N GLY A 150 -0.42 -9.15 -14.27
CA GLY A 150 0.15 -10.50 -14.27
C GLY A 150 1.41 -10.69 -13.41
N LEU A 151 1.86 -9.65 -12.70
CA LEU A 151 3.03 -9.71 -11.82
C LEU A 151 2.69 -9.25 -10.39
N ALA A 152 3.34 -9.85 -9.41
CA ALA A 152 3.27 -9.43 -8.01
C ALA A 152 4.65 -9.00 -7.53
N LEU A 153 4.74 -7.80 -6.96
CA LEU A 153 5.94 -7.31 -6.27
C LEU A 153 6.15 -8.13 -5.00
N VAL A 154 7.37 -8.64 -4.80
CA VAL A 154 7.76 -9.39 -3.61
C VAL A 154 8.91 -8.71 -2.88
N GLY A 155 8.90 -8.78 -1.54
CA GLY A 155 9.91 -8.21 -0.66
C GLY A 155 10.55 -9.27 0.25
N THR A 156 11.86 -9.19 0.39
CA THR A 156 12.66 -10.05 1.28
C THR A 156 12.75 -9.49 2.69
N ASP A 157 13.15 -10.32 3.65
CA ASP A 157 13.45 -9.87 5.02
C ASP A 157 14.69 -8.95 5.09
N GLU A 158 15.58 -9.03 4.10
CA GLU A 158 16.70 -8.09 3.90
C GLU A 158 16.29 -6.75 3.25
N GLY A 159 15.00 -6.58 2.90
CA GLY A 159 14.49 -5.34 2.31
C GLY A 159 14.82 -5.17 0.82
N LYS A 160 14.98 -6.28 0.08
CA LYS A 160 15.13 -6.28 -1.38
C LYS A 160 13.83 -6.62 -2.08
N PHE A 161 13.62 -6.03 -3.25
CA PHE A 161 12.41 -6.17 -4.04
C PHE A 161 12.64 -6.84 -5.39
N GLY A 162 11.70 -7.69 -5.78
CA GLY A 162 11.63 -8.41 -7.04
C GLY A 162 10.19 -8.65 -7.47
N PHE A 163 9.98 -9.51 -8.47
CA PHE A 163 8.66 -9.79 -9.03
C PHE A 163 8.46 -11.26 -9.38
N VAL A 164 7.29 -11.79 -9.06
CA VAL A 164 6.84 -13.13 -9.45
C VAL A 164 5.67 -13.06 -10.43
N ASP A 165 5.58 -14.03 -11.34
CA ASP A 165 4.42 -14.19 -12.24
C ASP A 165 3.27 -14.96 -11.57
N THR A 166 2.18 -15.13 -12.31
CA THR A 166 0.99 -15.87 -11.86
C THR A 166 1.22 -17.35 -11.60
N ASN A 167 2.32 -17.92 -12.08
CA ASN A 167 2.76 -19.29 -11.77
C ASN A 167 3.67 -19.34 -10.54
N GLY A 168 3.94 -18.18 -9.92
CA GLY A 168 4.87 -18.02 -8.81
C GLY A 168 6.33 -18.06 -9.21
N LYS A 169 6.65 -18.02 -10.52
CA LYS A 169 8.03 -17.98 -11.01
C LYS A 169 8.62 -16.59 -10.77
N LEU A 170 9.83 -16.50 -10.21
CA LEU A 170 10.58 -15.23 -10.18
C LEU A 170 10.92 -14.81 -11.62
N VAL A 171 10.27 -13.74 -12.07
CA VAL A 171 10.59 -13.07 -13.34
C VAL A 171 11.73 -12.10 -13.13
N VAL A 172 11.70 -11.40 -11.99
CA VAL A 172 12.74 -10.46 -11.58
C VAL A 172 13.22 -10.87 -10.18
N PRO A 173 14.47 -11.33 -10.02
CA PRO A 173 15.03 -11.66 -8.72
C PRO A 173 15.00 -10.46 -7.75
N PRO A 174 14.85 -10.68 -6.43
CA PRO A 174 14.85 -9.60 -5.44
C PRO A 174 16.23 -8.94 -5.30
N VAL A 175 16.50 -7.92 -6.11
CA VAL A 175 17.81 -7.24 -6.17
C VAL A 175 17.71 -5.72 -6.09
N TYR A 176 16.49 -5.17 -6.04
CA TYR A 176 16.25 -3.74 -5.98
C TYR A 176 16.04 -3.27 -4.55
N ASP A 177 16.49 -2.07 -4.24
CA ASP A 177 16.28 -1.40 -2.93
C ASP A 177 14.93 -0.68 -2.86
N PHE A 178 14.30 -0.49 -4.03
CA PHE A 178 12.97 0.07 -4.18
C PHE A 178 12.31 -0.55 -5.42
N ALA A 179 11.02 -0.83 -5.34
CA ALA A 179 10.21 -1.19 -6.49
C ALA A 179 8.79 -0.68 -6.30
N ALA A 180 8.13 -0.34 -7.39
CA ALA A 180 6.71 -0.08 -7.46
C ALA A 180 6.01 -1.16 -8.30
N ASP A 181 4.69 -1.29 -8.14
CA ASP A 181 3.89 -2.22 -8.93
C ASP A 181 3.92 -1.88 -10.43
N PHE A 182 3.69 -2.89 -11.27
CA PHE A 182 3.59 -2.70 -12.71
C PHE A 182 2.35 -1.88 -13.09
N SER A 183 2.54 -0.94 -14.01
CA SER A 183 1.50 -0.14 -14.65
C SER A 183 1.91 0.16 -16.10
N GLU A 184 1.01 -0.09 -17.04
CA GLU A 184 1.19 0.08 -18.49
C GLU A 184 2.40 -0.70 -19.05
N GLY A 185 2.59 -1.91 -18.55
CA GLY A 185 3.68 -2.83 -18.89
C GLY A 185 5.04 -2.43 -18.32
N LYS A 186 5.09 -1.47 -17.38
CA LYS A 186 6.33 -0.88 -16.86
C LYS A 186 6.31 -0.82 -15.33
N ALA A 187 7.48 -0.94 -14.70
CA ALA A 187 7.66 -0.68 -13.28
C ALA A 187 8.84 0.26 -13.03
N LEU A 188 8.70 1.13 -12.04
CA LEU A 188 9.79 1.95 -11.52
C LEU A 188 10.53 1.17 -10.44
N VAL A 189 11.85 1.02 -10.59
CA VAL A 189 12.70 0.31 -9.64
C VAL A 189 13.94 1.15 -9.29
N GLY A 190 14.52 0.91 -8.12
CA GLY A 190 15.66 1.66 -7.60
C GLY A 190 16.77 0.76 -7.06
N LYS A 191 18.02 1.16 -7.28
CA LYS A 191 19.19 0.58 -6.62
C LYS A 191 19.99 1.67 -5.90
N ALA A 192 20.37 1.40 -4.67
CA ALA A 192 21.22 2.29 -3.88
C ALA A 192 22.68 2.12 -4.28
N ASP A 193 23.41 3.23 -4.36
CA ASP A 193 24.87 3.23 -4.38
C ASP A 193 25.47 3.03 -2.97
N ALA A 194 26.80 3.03 -2.87
CA ALA A 194 27.50 2.82 -1.61
C ALA A 194 27.20 3.91 -0.56
N GLU A 195 26.78 5.08 -1.00
CA GLU A 195 26.39 6.23 -0.17
C GLU A 195 24.90 6.21 0.21
N GLY A 196 24.14 5.21 -0.27
CA GLY A 196 22.72 5.01 0.00
C GLY A 196 21.79 5.81 -0.92
N LYS A 197 22.30 6.41 -2.00
CA LYS A 197 21.51 7.19 -2.94
C LYS A 197 20.92 6.29 -4.02
N LEU A 198 19.61 6.39 -4.21
CA LEU A 198 18.88 5.59 -5.19
C LEU A 198 19.07 6.12 -6.61
N GLY A 199 19.57 5.28 -7.51
CA GLY A 199 19.39 5.43 -8.96
C GLY A 199 18.11 4.73 -9.41
N PHE A 200 17.28 5.41 -10.22
CA PHE A 200 16.00 4.89 -10.69
C PHE A 200 16.06 4.38 -12.14
N PHE A 201 15.30 3.31 -12.39
CA PHE A 201 15.23 2.61 -13.66
C PHE A 201 13.77 2.27 -13.97
N VAL A 202 13.45 2.18 -15.25
CA VAL A 202 12.18 1.65 -15.73
C VAL A 202 12.44 0.29 -16.34
N ILE A 203 11.75 -0.73 -15.87
CA ILE A 203 11.83 -2.10 -16.38
C ILE A 203 10.51 -2.50 -17.05
N GLY A 204 10.60 -3.41 -18.02
CA GLY A 204 9.44 -4.07 -18.62
C GLY A 204 8.98 -5.25 -17.79
N SER A 205 7.79 -5.77 -18.12
CA SER A 205 7.20 -6.96 -17.46
C SER A 205 8.06 -8.22 -17.54
N ASP A 206 8.95 -8.32 -18.53
CA ASP A 206 9.94 -9.38 -18.66
C ASP A 206 11.20 -9.17 -17.80
N GLY A 207 11.25 -8.08 -17.04
CA GLY A 207 12.41 -7.69 -16.22
C GLY A 207 13.49 -6.93 -16.98
N ASN A 208 13.35 -6.72 -18.29
CA ASN A 208 14.35 -6.04 -19.08
C ASN A 208 14.37 -4.54 -18.79
N LEU A 209 15.57 -3.96 -18.72
CA LEU A 209 15.75 -2.52 -18.57
C LEU A 209 15.25 -1.79 -19.83
N LEU A 210 14.25 -0.92 -19.67
CA LEU A 210 13.72 -0.09 -20.75
C LEU A 210 14.45 1.26 -20.82
N THR A 211 14.60 1.93 -19.67
CA THR A 211 15.34 3.19 -19.60
C THR A 211 15.89 3.45 -18.20
N THR A 212 16.94 4.26 -18.13
CA THR A 212 17.51 4.75 -16.87
C THR A 212 17.09 6.20 -16.66
N LEU A 213 16.56 6.51 -15.48
CA LEU A 213 16.23 7.87 -15.09
C LEU A 213 17.48 8.52 -14.49
N LYS A 214 18.39 8.94 -15.37
CA LYS A 214 19.72 9.48 -15.02
C LYS A 214 19.68 10.80 -14.22
N HIS A 215 18.50 11.39 -14.03
CA HIS A 215 18.30 12.62 -13.27
C HIS A 215 17.76 12.31 -11.87
N VAL A 216 18.68 11.93 -10.97
CA VAL A 216 18.45 11.58 -9.56
C VAL A 216 17.96 12.75 -8.69
N TRP A 217 17.52 13.84 -9.30
CA TRP A 217 17.05 15.04 -8.62
C TRP A 217 15.54 15.22 -8.75
N TYR A 218 14.87 14.40 -9.56
CA TYR A 218 13.42 14.38 -9.64
C TYR A 218 12.84 13.44 -8.57
N ALA A 219 11.77 13.87 -7.93
CA ALA A 219 10.90 12.95 -7.19
C ALA A 219 9.82 12.47 -8.16
N PHE A 220 9.73 11.18 -8.41
CA PHE A 220 8.79 10.57 -9.34
C PHE A 220 7.57 10.05 -8.59
N ASP A 221 6.42 10.03 -9.26
CA ASP A 221 5.34 9.12 -8.90
C ASP A 221 5.83 7.67 -9.09
N THR A 222 5.22 6.74 -8.36
CA THR A 222 5.62 5.35 -8.31
C THR A 222 5.17 4.57 -9.55
N ALA A 223 4.17 5.06 -10.30
CA ALA A 223 3.70 4.37 -11.50
C ALA A 223 3.39 5.30 -12.68
N PHE A 224 3.38 4.71 -13.86
CA PHE A 224 2.95 5.37 -15.10
C PHE A 224 1.43 5.48 -15.14
N GLY A 225 0.94 6.57 -15.72
CA GLY A 225 -0.46 6.77 -16.09
C GLY A 225 -0.56 7.54 -17.41
N ASP A 226 -1.43 7.06 -18.30
CA ASP A 226 -1.58 7.49 -19.69
C ASP A 226 -0.23 7.69 -20.42
N GLY A 227 0.70 6.75 -20.27
CA GLY A 227 2.03 6.77 -20.90
C GLY A 227 3.01 7.77 -20.30
N ARG A 228 2.74 8.30 -19.10
CA ARG A 228 3.52 9.36 -18.45
C ARG A 228 3.92 9.00 -17.03
N LEU A 229 5.12 9.40 -16.65
CA LEU A 229 5.58 9.34 -15.26
C LEU A 229 5.62 10.78 -14.72
N THR A 230 4.75 11.10 -13.77
CA THR A 230 4.76 12.44 -13.18
C THR A 230 5.97 12.61 -12.28
N CYS A 231 6.47 13.84 -12.24
CA CYS A 231 7.72 14.13 -11.53
C CYS A 231 7.73 15.56 -11.00
N ARG A 232 8.57 15.77 -9.98
CA ARG A 232 8.91 17.07 -9.45
C ARG A 232 10.30 17.47 -9.88
N PHE A 233 10.48 18.70 -10.33
CA PHE A 233 11.79 19.21 -10.73
C PHE A 233 12.59 19.75 -9.53
N PRO A 234 13.94 19.73 -9.57
CA PRO A 234 14.80 20.12 -8.44
C PRO A 234 14.81 21.63 -8.24
N SER A 235 14.50 22.39 -9.29
CA SER A 235 14.32 23.84 -9.29
C SER A 235 13.03 24.28 -8.59
N GLY A 236 12.11 23.35 -8.30
CA GLY A 236 10.71 23.65 -8.01
C GLY A 236 9.81 23.35 -9.22
N GLY A 237 8.51 23.25 -8.97
CA GLY A 237 7.52 22.88 -9.98
C GLY A 237 7.42 21.38 -10.25
N CYS A 238 6.40 20.97 -11.01
CA CYS A 238 6.15 19.60 -11.40
C CYS A 238 5.86 19.48 -12.90
N GLY A 239 5.89 18.26 -13.42
CA GLY A 239 5.62 17.97 -14.82
C GLY A 239 5.55 16.48 -15.06
N ALA A 240 5.66 16.08 -16.33
CA ALA A 240 5.63 14.68 -16.71
C ALA A 240 6.85 14.31 -17.55
N LEU A 241 7.35 13.10 -17.35
CA LEU A 241 8.27 12.44 -18.26
C LEU A 241 7.50 11.54 -19.23
N ASN A 242 8.00 11.39 -20.45
CA ASN A 242 7.56 10.35 -21.36
C ASN A 242 8.20 9.00 -21.00
N GLU A 243 7.78 7.93 -21.68
CA GLU A 243 8.27 6.56 -21.48
C GLU A 243 9.79 6.39 -21.65
N LYS A 244 10.45 7.31 -22.37
CA LYS A 244 11.91 7.29 -22.55
C LYS A 244 12.65 7.99 -21.40
N GLY A 245 11.93 8.49 -20.39
CA GLY A 245 12.47 9.25 -19.27
C GLY A 245 12.84 10.69 -19.60
N LYS A 246 12.37 11.23 -20.73
CA LYS A 246 12.60 12.64 -21.10
C LYS A 246 11.43 13.50 -20.64
N VAL A 247 11.73 14.73 -20.22
CA VAL A 247 10.69 15.72 -19.88
C VAL A 247 9.76 15.90 -21.08
N TYR A 248 8.48 15.63 -20.86
CA TYR A 248 7.41 15.79 -21.84
C TYR A 248 6.80 17.18 -21.75
N PHE A 249 6.45 17.62 -20.54
CA PHE A 249 6.11 19.02 -20.24
C PHE A 249 6.51 19.37 -18.80
N ALA A 250 6.59 20.68 -18.53
CA ALA A 250 6.69 21.24 -17.20
C ALA A 250 5.52 22.19 -16.96
N LEU A 251 4.98 22.21 -15.75
CA LEU A 251 3.93 23.13 -15.33
C LEU A 251 4.55 24.40 -14.73
N PRO A 252 3.82 25.52 -14.71
CA PRO A 252 4.27 26.75 -14.06
C PRO A 252 4.59 26.54 -12.57
N ASP A 253 5.54 27.29 -12.03
CA ASP A 253 5.98 27.20 -10.62
C ASP A 253 4.87 27.46 -9.58
N SER A 254 3.75 28.07 -10.01
CA SER A 254 2.55 28.24 -9.17
C SER A 254 1.86 26.91 -8.85
N ILE A 255 2.08 25.88 -9.68
CA ILE A 255 1.58 24.53 -9.47
C ILE A 255 2.54 23.77 -8.55
N LEU A 256 1.98 23.33 -7.41
CA LEU A 256 2.70 22.71 -6.31
C LEU A 256 2.73 21.19 -6.39
N SER A 257 1.76 20.54 -7.03
CA SER A 257 1.77 19.09 -7.27
C SER A 257 0.95 18.73 -8.51
N LEU A 258 1.27 17.57 -9.09
CA LEU A 258 0.59 16.95 -10.22
C LEU A 258 0.38 15.48 -9.85
N SER A 259 -0.88 15.05 -9.79
CA SER A 259 -1.25 13.64 -9.57
C SER A 259 -1.01 12.81 -10.83
N ARG A 260 -1.01 11.49 -10.66
CA ARG A 260 -0.97 10.53 -11.77
C ARG A 260 -2.06 10.84 -12.79
N PHE A 261 -1.72 10.71 -14.06
CA PHE A 261 -2.71 10.77 -15.12
C PHE A 261 -3.63 9.54 -15.07
N GLN A 262 -4.93 9.80 -15.12
CA GLN A 262 -5.96 8.79 -15.22
C GLN A 262 -6.95 9.24 -16.29
N GLN A 263 -7.12 8.42 -17.32
CA GLN A 263 -8.11 8.63 -18.38
C GLN A 263 -7.96 9.98 -19.10
N GLY A 264 -6.71 10.42 -19.29
CA GLY A 264 -6.33 11.64 -19.98
C GLY A 264 -6.30 12.90 -19.12
N LEU A 265 -6.59 12.78 -17.81
CA LEU A 265 -6.74 13.89 -16.88
C LEU A 265 -5.82 13.72 -15.68
N ALA A 266 -5.37 14.83 -15.09
CA ALA A 266 -4.64 14.82 -13.82
C ALA A 266 -5.04 16.02 -12.96
N VAL A 267 -5.21 15.78 -11.66
CA VAL A 267 -5.43 16.83 -10.67
C VAL A 267 -4.11 17.53 -10.38
N VAL A 268 -4.16 18.86 -10.36
CA VAL A 268 -3.05 19.74 -9.97
C VAL A 268 -3.41 20.51 -8.71
N SER A 269 -2.41 20.81 -7.87
CA SER A 269 -2.61 21.68 -6.71
C SER A 269 -1.82 22.97 -6.83
N ALA A 270 -2.38 24.07 -6.34
CA ALA A 270 -1.74 25.36 -6.19
C ALA A 270 -2.04 25.93 -4.80
N ARG A 271 -1.50 27.12 -4.50
CA ARG A 271 -1.83 27.81 -3.24
C ARG A 271 -3.31 28.20 -3.13
N SER A 272 -3.97 28.42 -4.27
CA SER A 272 -5.37 28.85 -4.36
C SER A 272 -6.39 27.72 -4.26
N GLY A 273 -5.95 26.46 -4.34
CA GLY A 273 -6.83 25.29 -4.39
C GLY A 273 -6.30 24.23 -5.35
N VAL A 274 -7.17 23.32 -5.78
CA VAL A 274 -6.88 22.30 -6.79
C VAL A 274 -7.62 22.59 -8.09
N GLY A 275 -7.03 22.14 -9.19
CA GLY A 275 -7.52 22.27 -10.56
C GLY A 275 -7.27 20.98 -11.35
N LEU A 276 -7.51 21.02 -12.65
CA LEU A 276 -7.39 19.86 -13.53
C LEU A 276 -6.64 20.22 -14.80
N VAL A 277 -5.76 19.33 -15.25
CA VAL A 277 -5.05 19.47 -16.53
C VAL A 277 -5.27 18.25 -17.41
N ASP A 278 -5.17 18.46 -18.72
CA ASP A 278 -5.17 17.39 -19.72
C ASP A 278 -3.80 16.69 -19.79
N LYS A 279 -3.73 15.61 -20.57
CA LYS A 279 -2.49 14.86 -20.84
C LYS A 279 -1.33 15.69 -21.41
N ASN A 280 -1.57 16.89 -21.91
CA ASN A 280 -0.54 17.80 -22.41
C ASN A 280 -0.15 18.88 -21.40
N GLY A 281 -0.71 18.84 -20.19
CA GLY A 281 -0.50 19.84 -19.15
C GLY A 281 -1.29 21.13 -19.37
N GLN A 282 -2.28 21.12 -20.29
CA GLN A 282 -3.16 22.27 -20.52
C GLN A 282 -4.26 22.30 -19.47
N GLU A 283 -4.57 23.49 -18.96
CA GLU A 283 -5.64 23.66 -17.97
C GLU A 283 -7.00 23.26 -18.54
N VAL A 284 -7.70 22.38 -17.81
CA VAL A 284 -9.10 22.01 -18.04
C VAL A 284 -9.99 22.72 -17.03
N LEU A 285 -9.58 22.71 -15.75
CA LEU A 285 -10.24 23.46 -14.68
C LEU A 285 -9.21 24.27 -13.89
N PRO A 286 -9.50 25.55 -13.59
CA PRO A 286 -8.58 26.39 -12.83
C PRO A 286 -8.44 25.92 -11.38
N CYS A 287 -7.30 26.24 -10.77
CA CYS A 287 -7.04 25.94 -9.36
C CYS A 287 -7.85 26.83 -8.41
N GLN A 288 -9.10 26.45 -8.18
CA GLN A 288 -10.05 27.18 -7.31
C GLN A 288 -10.92 26.26 -6.43
N TYR A 289 -10.82 24.95 -6.60
CA TYR A 289 -11.63 23.98 -5.87
C TYR A 289 -10.91 23.52 -4.60
N ASN A 290 -11.67 23.06 -3.61
CA ASN A 290 -11.10 22.49 -2.38
C ASN A 290 -10.57 21.07 -2.63
N GLN A 291 -11.27 20.30 -3.45
CA GLN A 291 -10.90 18.93 -3.84
C GLN A 291 -11.51 18.60 -5.21
N ILE A 292 -10.83 17.75 -5.98
CA ILE A 292 -11.28 17.20 -7.26
C ILE A 292 -10.95 15.71 -7.24
N GLU A 293 -11.94 14.88 -7.52
CA GLU A 293 -11.75 13.45 -7.81
C GLU A 293 -12.13 13.19 -9.26
N VAL A 294 -11.20 12.59 -10.00
CA VAL A 294 -11.47 12.11 -11.36
C VAL A 294 -12.17 10.76 -11.22
N LEU A 295 -13.47 10.73 -11.49
CA LEU A 295 -14.29 9.52 -11.35
C LEU A 295 -14.15 8.65 -12.60
N ASN A 296 -14.27 9.29 -13.76
CA ASN A 296 -13.94 8.75 -15.07
C ASN A 296 -13.73 9.89 -16.08
N LYS A 297 -13.47 9.56 -17.36
CA LYS A 297 -13.16 10.50 -18.44
C LYS A 297 -14.22 11.57 -18.66
N HIS A 298 -15.46 11.30 -18.23
CA HIS A 298 -16.62 12.16 -18.43
C HIS A 298 -17.18 12.71 -17.11
N ARG A 299 -16.64 12.31 -15.95
CA ARG A 299 -17.25 12.63 -14.64
C ARG A 299 -16.20 12.99 -13.60
N LEU A 300 -16.51 14.06 -12.87
CA LEU A 300 -15.71 14.53 -11.75
C LEU A 300 -16.58 14.68 -10.52
N ALA A 301 -15.99 14.50 -9.33
CA ALA A 301 -16.55 15.03 -8.09
C ALA A 301 -15.73 16.24 -7.66
N LEU A 302 -16.37 17.40 -7.59
CA LEU A 302 -15.73 18.66 -7.21
C LEU A 302 -16.25 19.08 -5.84
N GLN A 303 -15.36 19.62 -5.01
CA GLN A 303 -15.74 20.27 -3.75
C GLN A 303 -15.49 21.78 -3.84
N ALA A 304 -16.54 22.59 -3.67
CA ALA A 304 -16.47 24.05 -3.60
C ALA A 304 -17.29 24.55 -2.41
N GLU A 305 -16.75 25.49 -1.63
CA GLU A 305 -17.44 26.10 -0.47
C GLU A 305 -18.06 25.06 0.49
N ASN A 306 -17.34 23.95 0.71
CA ASN A 306 -17.74 22.77 1.50
C ASN A 306 -18.88 21.90 0.93
N ASN A 307 -19.41 22.21 -0.26
CA ASN A 307 -20.40 21.39 -0.93
C ASN A 307 -19.74 20.52 -2.00
N TRP A 308 -20.09 19.23 -2.02
CA TRP A 308 -19.68 18.32 -3.08
C TRP A 308 -20.66 18.37 -4.24
N MET A 309 -20.17 18.18 -5.46
CA MET A 309 -20.99 18.10 -6.66
C MET A 309 -20.43 17.09 -7.65
N LEU A 310 -21.34 16.30 -8.22
CA LEU A 310 -21.06 15.52 -9.42
C LEU A 310 -21.15 16.45 -10.62
N THR A 311 -20.14 16.42 -11.50
CA THR A 311 -20.07 17.26 -12.69
C THR A 311 -19.69 16.46 -13.93
N ASP A 312 -19.87 17.07 -15.10
CA ASP A 312 -19.16 16.62 -16.29
C ASP A 312 -17.65 16.96 -16.21
N GLU A 313 -16.90 16.55 -17.23
CA GLU A 313 -15.45 16.76 -17.34
C GLU A 313 -15.05 18.25 -17.45
N ASN A 314 -15.99 19.14 -17.77
CA ASN A 314 -15.78 20.58 -17.87
C ASN A 314 -16.25 21.31 -16.59
N GLY A 315 -16.60 20.57 -15.53
CA GLY A 315 -17.04 21.13 -14.26
C GLY A 315 -18.48 21.64 -14.25
N LYS A 316 -19.28 21.34 -15.28
CA LYS A 316 -20.71 21.68 -15.28
C LYS A 316 -21.43 20.77 -14.30
N LYS A 317 -22.07 21.39 -13.30
CA LYS A 317 -22.79 20.67 -12.26
C LYS A 317 -23.94 19.82 -12.82
N ILE A 318 -24.00 18.58 -12.35
CA ILE A 318 -25.07 17.61 -12.61
C ILE A 318 -25.93 17.45 -11.35
N LYS A 319 -25.32 17.11 -10.20
CA LYS A 319 -26.05 16.88 -8.93
C LYS A 319 -25.20 17.33 -7.73
N ASN A 320 -25.86 17.83 -6.68
CA ASN A 320 -25.20 18.04 -5.39
C ASN A 320 -24.98 16.68 -4.69
N LEU A 321 -23.87 16.56 -3.99
CA LEU A 321 -23.52 15.40 -3.17
C LEU A 321 -23.28 15.86 -1.73
N ASP A 322 -23.53 14.99 -0.77
CA ASP A 322 -23.22 15.26 0.64
C ASP A 322 -21.75 14.97 0.96
N GLY A 323 -21.06 14.22 0.09
CA GLY A 323 -19.68 13.81 0.24
C GLY A 323 -19.06 13.34 -1.07
N CYS A 324 -17.76 13.04 -1.02
CA CYS A 324 -17.07 12.37 -2.11
C CYS A 324 -17.72 11.01 -2.42
N PRO A 325 -17.92 10.64 -3.69
CA PRO A 325 -18.33 9.29 -4.06
C PRO A 325 -17.39 8.22 -3.45
N LEU A 326 -17.96 7.11 -2.97
CA LEU A 326 -17.20 5.97 -2.45
C LEU A 326 -16.65 5.07 -3.55
N PHE A 327 -17.38 5.00 -4.66
CA PHE A 327 -17.08 4.21 -5.85
C PHE A 327 -17.66 4.94 -7.04
N PHE A 328 -16.96 4.98 -8.18
CA PHE A 328 -17.57 5.44 -9.42
C PHE A 328 -16.88 4.85 -10.63
N SER A 329 -17.64 4.27 -11.54
CA SER A 329 -17.17 3.64 -12.78
C SER A 329 -17.91 4.20 -13.99
N GLU A 330 -17.61 3.68 -15.18
CA GLU A 330 -18.37 3.96 -16.42
C GLU A 330 -19.86 3.55 -16.33
N GLN A 331 -20.22 2.64 -15.41
CA GLN A 331 -21.61 2.18 -15.24
C GLN A 331 -22.39 3.01 -14.20
N GLY A 332 -21.70 3.90 -13.47
CA GLY A 332 -22.24 4.62 -12.32
C GLY A 332 -21.45 4.30 -11.05
N GLY A 333 -22.00 4.70 -9.90
CA GLY A 333 -21.29 4.53 -8.64
C GLY A 333 -22.10 4.78 -7.38
N LEU A 334 -21.40 4.62 -6.24
CA LEU A 334 -21.95 4.82 -4.91
C LEU A 334 -21.67 6.25 -4.45
N ILE A 335 -22.75 7.00 -4.26
CA ILE A 335 -22.73 8.40 -3.88
C ILE A 335 -23.44 8.59 -2.53
N SER A 336 -23.10 9.66 -1.82
CA SER A 336 -23.90 10.17 -0.71
C SER A 336 -24.71 11.37 -1.20
N ALA A 337 -26.03 11.30 -1.10
CA ALA A 337 -26.92 12.39 -1.47
C ALA A 337 -28.19 12.36 -0.62
N GLU A 338 -28.72 13.55 -0.29
CA GLU A 338 -30.00 13.67 0.42
C GLU A 338 -29.99 12.96 1.80
N GLY A 339 -28.82 12.93 2.45
CA GLY A 339 -28.60 12.31 3.76
C GLY A 339 -28.46 10.78 3.73
N HIS A 340 -28.43 10.16 2.55
CA HIS A 340 -28.41 8.70 2.40
C HIS A 340 -27.36 8.24 1.37
N MET A 341 -26.97 6.97 1.47
CA MET A 341 -26.15 6.32 0.45
C MET A 341 -27.03 5.85 -0.70
N ALA A 342 -26.58 6.09 -1.93
CA ALA A 342 -27.26 5.68 -3.15
C ALA A 342 -26.29 5.06 -4.15
N LEU A 343 -26.77 4.04 -4.84
CA LEU A 343 -26.21 3.64 -6.12
C LEU A 343 -26.84 4.53 -7.20
N ALA A 344 -26.01 5.20 -7.99
CA ALA A 344 -26.43 6.15 -9.02
C ALA A 344 -25.79 5.84 -10.37
N ARG A 345 -26.49 6.17 -11.46
CA ARG A 345 -25.92 6.15 -12.80
C ARG A 345 -24.93 7.31 -12.98
N THR A 346 -24.18 7.28 -14.08
CA THR A 346 -23.22 8.35 -14.41
C THR A 346 -23.87 9.72 -14.56
N ASP A 347 -25.14 9.81 -14.98
CA ASP A 347 -25.91 11.06 -15.03
C ASP A 347 -26.42 11.56 -13.66
N GLY A 348 -26.06 10.86 -12.57
CA GLY A 348 -26.49 11.20 -11.21
C GLY A 348 -27.90 10.72 -10.85
N SER A 349 -28.62 10.04 -11.76
CA SER A 349 -29.91 9.43 -11.44
C SER A 349 -29.73 8.27 -10.45
N VAL A 350 -30.50 8.30 -9.35
CA VAL A 350 -30.44 7.26 -8.32
C VAL A 350 -31.10 5.98 -8.85
N ILE A 351 -30.37 4.88 -8.76
CA ILE A 351 -30.85 3.52 -9.06
C ILE A 351 -31.50 2.92 -7.81
N ALA A 352 -30.81 2.98 -6.67
CA ALA A 352 -31.28 2.41 -5.41
C ALA A 352 -30.70 3.15 -4.20
N TRP A 353 -31.53 3.31 -3.17
CA TRP A 353 -31.11 3.79 -1.85
C TRP A 353 -30.66 2.62 -0.97
N MET A 354 -29.66 2.86 -0.13
CA MET A 354 -29.01 1.82 0.66
C MET A 354 -28.74 2.31 2.08
N ASP A 355 -29.03 1.47 3.08
CA ASP A 355 -28.78 1.79 4.49
C ASP A 355 -27.32 1.54 4.88
N SER A 356 -26.72 0.48 4.35
CA SER A 356 -25.34 0.10 4.63
C SER A 356 -24.70 -0.57 3.42
N VAL A 357 -23.58 0.00 2.99
CA VAL A 357 -22.74 -0.51 1.92
C VAL A 357 -21.28 -0.46 2.39
N LYS A 358 -20.48 -1.47 2.02
CA LYS A 358 -19.05 -1.48 2.33
C LYS A 358 -18.26 -1.57 1.03
N VAL A 359 -17.42 -0.57 0.79
CA VAL A 359 -16.44 -0.57 -0.31
C VAL A 359 -15.06 -0.43 0.31
N THR A 360 -14.12 -1.27 -0.11
CA THR A 360 -12.74 -1.26 0.36
C THR A 360 -11.85 -0.59 -0.69
N PRO A 361 -11.04 0.42 -0.34
CA PRO A 361 -10.14 1.09 -1.30
C PRO A 361 -9.19 0.15 -2.04
N GLN A 362 -8.80 -0.97 -1.41
CA GLN A 362 -7.99 -2.01 -2.02
C GLN A 362 -8.71 -2.68 -3.19
N ALA A 363 -9.97 -3.08 -3.00
CA ALA A 363 -10.82 -3.64 -4.06
C ALA A 363 -10.96 -2.68 -5.25
N MET A 364 -10.86 -1.38 -4.96
CA MET A 364 -10.95 -0.29 -5.92
C MET A 364 -9.63 0.04 -6.61
N ARG A 365 -8.54 -0.62 -6.22
CA ARG A 365 -7.16 -0.30 -6.60
C ARG A 365 -6.77 1.16 -6.31
N GLN A 366 -7.48 1.81 -5.39
CA GLN A 366 -7.12 3.14 -4.88
C GLN A 366 -5.95 3.06 -3.88
N LYS A 367 -5.76 1.89 -3.27
CA LYS A 367 -4.62 1.54 -2.41
C LYS A 367 -4.13 0.14 -2.79
N PRO A 368 -2.81 -0.10 -2.91
CA PRO A 368 -2.31 -1.46 -3.10
C PRO A 368 -2.69 -2.37 -1.92
N GLU A 369 -2.89 -3.65 -2.22
CA GLU A 369 -3.11 -4.68 -1.21
C GLU A 369 -1.78 -5.39 -0.94
N VAL A 370 -1.27 -5.26 0.29
CA VAL A 370 0.08 -5.71 0.67
C VAL A 370 0.01 -6.76 1.77
N PHE A 371 0.65 -7.89 1.53
CA PHE A 371 0.70 -9.03 2.43
C PHE A 371 2.09 -9.10 3.06
N VAL A 372 2.21 -8.74 4.34
CA VAL A 372 3.41 -9.07 5.15
C VAL A 372 3.14 -10.36 5.94
N ARG A 373 3.98 -11.38 5.78
CA ARG A 373 3.81 -12.71 6.39
C ARG A 373 3.55 -12.62 7.89
N ILE A 374 2.39 -13.10 8.32
CA ILE A 374 2.03 -13.21 9.75
C ILE A 374 2.69 -14.46 10.31
N LEU A 375 3.35 -14.37 11.47
CA LEU A 375 4.09 -15.49 12.06
C LEU A 375 3.25 -16.26 13.10
N ALA A 376 3.49 -17.57 13.19
CA ALA A 376 2.91 -18.45 14.21
C ALA A 376 3.65 -18.26 15.51
N THR A 377 2.94 -18.37 16.62
CA THR A 377 3.56 -18.31 17.94
C THR A 377 4.23 -19.70 18.21
N GLN A 378 5.36 -19.82 18.93
CA GLN A 378 6.04 -21.10 19.28
C GLN A 378 5.16 -22.27 19.83
N LYS A 379 4.12 -22.04 20.62
CA LYS A 379 3.06 -22.92 21.13
C LYS A 379 2.17 -23.39 19.99
N GLU A 380 1.77 -22.49 19.11
CA GLU A 380 1.04 -22.86 17.88
C GLU A 380 1.93 -23.76 16.99
N GLN A 381 3.23 -23.47 16.86
CA GLN A 381 4.17 -24.32 16.11
C GLN A 381 4.35 -25.72 16.69
N LYS A 382 4.36 -25.89 18.02
CA LYS A 382 4.42 -27.22 18.67
C LYS A 382 3.16 -28.05 18.38
N ASP A 383 2.00 -27.41 18.38
CA ASP A 383 0.72 -28.06 18.07
C ASP A 383 0.63 -28.43 16.57
N THR A 384 1.12 -27.56 15.66
CA THR A 384 1.16 -27.83 14.21
C THR A 384 2.17 -28.94 13.86
N VAL A 385 3.33 -29.01 14.53
CA VAL A 385 4.33 -30.08 14.31
C VAL A 385 3.79 -31.43 14.79
N ALA A 386 3.05 -31.47 15.90
CA ALA A 386 2.38 -32.68 16.38
C ALA A 386 1.26 -33.16 15.43
N LEU A 387 0.59 -32.24 14.73
CA LEU A 387 -0.46 -32.54 13.73
C LEU A 387 0.12 -32.94 12.35
N LYS A 388 1.26 -32.36 11.94
CA LYS A 388 1.92 -32.69 10.66
C LYS A 388 2.63 -34.04 10.65
N SER A 389 2.92 -34.62 11.81
CA SER A 389 3.41 -36.01 11.92
C SER A 389 2.38 -37.09 11.53
N ILE A 390 1.16 -36.72 11.11
CA ILE A 390 0.07 -37.67 10.82
C ILE A 390 -0.37 -37.70 9.34
N ASN A 391 0.03 -36.78 8.46
CA ASN A 391 -0.36 -36.87 7.04
C ASN A 391 0.77 -36.56 6.04
N GLU A 392 0.98 -37.53 5.16
CA GLU A 392 2.08 -37.71 4.21
C GLU A 392 2.17 -36.59 3.15
N VAL A 393 3.40 -36.12 2.89
CA VAL A 393 3.75 -35.37 1.68
C VAL A 393 4.61 -36.29 0.81
N GLN A 394 3.96 -37.06 -0.05
CA GLN A 394 4.57 -37.64 -1.25
C GLN A 394 3.76 -37.16 -2.44
N THR A 395 4.30 -36.18 -3.17
CA THR A 395 4.42 -36.15 -4.65
C THR A 395 4.75 -34.72 -5.09
N LEU A 396 5.40 -34.59 -6.25
CA LEU A 396 5.90 -33.37 -6.90
C LEU A 396 7.33 -32.96 -6.50
N LYS A 397 8.28 -33.88 -6.75
CA LYS A 397 9.66 -33.53 -7.12
C LYS A 397 9.95 -34.17 -8.48
N GLU A 398 9.79 -33.39 -9.55
CA GLU A 398 10.27 -33.59 -10.93
C GLU A 398 9.49 -32.58 -11.79
N GLN A 399 10.01 -31.64 -12.57
CA GLN A 399 11.28 -31.47 -13.26
C GLN A 399 11.50 -29.96 -13.49
N VAL A 400 12.64 -29.36 -13.12
CA VAL A 400 13.31 -28.24 -13.84
C VAL A 400 14.74 -28.17 -13.26
N GLN A 401 15.78 -28.34 -14.09
CA GLN A 401 17.17 -28.05 -13.72
C GLN A 401 17.43 -26.54 -13.81
N PRO A 402 17.92 -25.86 -12.76
CA PRO A 402 18.49 -24.53 -12.89
C PRO A 402 19.98 -24.64 -13.28
N SER A 403 20.38 -24.03 -14.37
CA SER A 403 21.79 -23.77 -14.67
C SER A 403 22.30 -22.64 -13.76
N ALA A 404 22.73 -23.00 -12.56
CA ALA A 404 23.35 -22.06 -11.62
C ALA A 404 24.88 -22.08 -11.78
N GLN A 405 25.48 -20.91 -12.04
CA GLN A 405 26.87 -20.66 -11.70
C GLN A 405 26.98 -20.64 -10.17
N LYS A 406 27.89 -21.47 -9.66
CA LYS A 406 28.14 -21.68 -8.23
C LYS A 406 28.52 -20.38 -7.53
N HIS A 407 27.73 -19.99 -6.54
CA HIS A 407 28.22 -19.28 -5.36
C HIS A 407 27.93 -20.15 -4.14
N ASP A 408 29.00 -20.64 -3.51
CA ASP A 408 28.96 -21.43 -2.29
C ASP A 408 28.52 -20.56 -1.09
N ALA A 409 27.47 -20.98 -0.38
CA ALA A 409 27.35 -21.07 1.09
C ALA A 409 25.87 -21.03 1.54
N TYR A 410 25.25 -22.21 1.62
CA TYR A 410 23.97 -22.43 2.31
C TYR A 410 24.12 -22.30 3.84
N ILE A 411 23.11 -21.73 4.51
CA ILE A 411 22.76 -22.04 5.92
C ILE A 411 21.23 -22.02 6.08
N GLU A 412 20.65 -23.12 6.60
CA GLU A 412 19.25 -23.22 6.99
C GLU A 412 18.96 -22.71 8.43
N GLN A 413 17.68 -22.38 8.66
CA GLN A 413 16.88 -22.40 9.91
C GLN A 413 17.20 -21.51 11.13
N THR A 414 18.25 -20.68 11.17
CA THR A 414 18.42 -19.71 12.28
C THR A 414 19.14 -18.42 11.85
N ASP A 415 18.45 -17.31 11.58
CA ASP A 415 19.16 -16.11 11.11
C ASP A 415 18.74 -14.74 11.67
N TRP A 416 18.05 -14.68 12.80
CA TRP A 416 18.06 -13.45 13.62
C TRP A 416 19.43 -13.19 14.27
N LYS A 417 20.33 -14.19 14.30
CA LYS A 417 21.73 -14.02 14.73
C LYS A 417 22.54 -13.16 13.74
N ARG A 418 21.97 -12.80 12.59
CA ARG A 418 22.58 -11.97 11.55
C ARG A 418 22.00 -10.56 11.44
N VAL A 419 21.18 -10.09 12.41
CA VAL A 419 21.11 -8.63 12.61
C VAL A 419 22.54 -8.21 12.92
N ALA A 420 23.18 -7.52 11.98
CA ALA A 420 24.57 -7.14 12.16
C ALA A 420 24.69 -6.37 13.48
N LYS A 421 25.73 -6.59 14.29
CA LYS A 421 25.85 -5.97 15.63
C LYS A 421 25.77 -4.43 15.59
N ASN A 422 26.03 -3.85 14.43
CA ASN A 422 25.94 -2.42 14.13
C ASN A 422 24.52 -1.96 13.72
N HIS A 423 23.55 -2.86 13.59
CA HIS A 423 22.18 -2.54 13.23
C HIS A 423 21.43 -1.96 14.45
N PRO A 424 20.64 -0.89 14.27
CA PRO A 424 19.92 -0.25 15.38
C PRO A 424 19.02 -1.17 16.20
N PHE A 425 18.47 -2.22 15.58
CA PHE A 425 17.55 -3.15 16.22
C PHE A 425 18.23 -4.30 16.97
N TYR A 426 19.56 -4.40 16.94
CA TYR A 426 20.27 -5.54 17.53
C TYR A 426 19.95 -5.73 19.02
N LYS A 427 19.85 -4.66 19.80
CA LYS A 427 19.57 -4.73 21.25
C LYS A 427 18.15 -5.26 21.53
N GLU A 428 17.14 -4.77 20.82
CA GLU A 428 15.75 -5.22 21.04
C GLU A 428 15.51 -6.60 20.44
N ALA A 429 16.07 -6.88 19.26
CA ALA A 429 16.11 -8.23 18.70
C ALA A 429 16.70 -9.18 19.74
N SER A 430 17.88 -8.88 20.30
CA SER A 430 18.55 -9.69 21.33
C SER A 430 17.69 -9.97 22.57
N LYS A 431 16.82 -9.03 22.99
CA LYS A 431 15.88 -9.25 24.11
C LYS A 431 14.83 -10.31 23.77
N MET A 432 14.35 -10.38 22.53
CA MET A 432 13.41 -11.42 22.08
C MET A 432 14.00 -12.83 22.15
N LEU A 433 15.32 -12.92 22.33
CA LEU A 433 16.11 -14.12 22.20
C LEU A 433 16.66 -14.60 23.55
N SER A 434 16.57 -13.73 24.57
CA SER A 434 17.16 -13.93 25.89
C SER A 434 16.15 -14.06 27.04
N SER A 435 14.83 -13.96 26.83
CA SER A 435 13.86 -13.91 27.94
C SER A 435 12.49 -14.55 27.68
N ASN A 436 11.84 -14.99 28.78
CA ASN A 436 10.47 -15.51 28.90
C ASN A 436 9.39 -14.47 28.50
N ILE A 437 9.32 -14.09 27.23
CA ILE A 437 8.26 -13.21 26.70
C ILE A 437 7.08 -14.07 26.21
N GLN A 438 5.83 -13.65 26.46
CA GLN A 438 4.66 -14.30 25.88
C GLN A 438 4.70 -14.27 24.35
N GLU A 439 4.23 -15.32 23.74
CA GLU A 439 4.53 -15.65 22.35
C GLU A 439 3.78 -14.82 21.30
N ASP A 440 2.56 -14.39 21.64
CA ASP A 440 1.79 -13.41 20.87
C ASP A 440 2.43 -12.02 20.93
N ASP A 441 3.11 -11.72 22.03
CA ASP A 441 3.91 -10.51 22.20
C ASP A 441 5.16 -10.52 21.32
N ALA A 442 5.89 -11.64 21.28
CA ALA A 442 7.08 -11.78 20.43
C ALA A 442 6.77 -11.61 18.93
N ASN A 443 5.65 -12.16 18.45
CA ASN A 443 5.24 -12.02 17.05
C ASN A 443 4.80 -10.61 16.69
N SER A 444 4.00 -9.97 17.56
CA SER A 444 3.59 -8.58 17.36
C SER A 444 4.81 -7.66 17.37
N ARG A 445 5.76 -7.89 18.30
CA ARG A 445 7.04 -7.16 18.33
C ARG A 445 7.88 -7.35 17.06
N ARG A 446 7.92 -8.55 16.47
CA ARG A 446 8.62 -8.78 15.18
C ARG A 446 7.94 -8.08 14.01
N MET A 447 6.61 -8.11 13.97
CA MET A 447 5.84 -7.40 12.94
C MET A 447 6.05 -5.89 13.05
N ILE A 448 6.04 -5.35 14.27
CA ILE A 448 6.38 -3.96 14.59
C ILE A 448 7.76 -3.60 14.02
N LEU A 449 8.78 -4.43 14.25
CA LEU A 449 10.13 -4.14 13.74
C LEU A 449 10.14 -4.04 12.20
N ASN A 450 9.47 -4.96 11.50
CA ASN A 450 9.36 -4.91 10.05
C ASN A 450 8.67 -3.61 9.62
N TYR A 451 7.49 -3.30 10.17
CA TYR A 451 6.74 -2.09 9.79
C TYR A 451 7.47 -0.80 10.15
N VAL A 452 8.23 -0.76 11.24
CA VAL A 452 9.08 0.39 11.60
C VAL A 452 10.21 0.58 10.59
N GLU A 453 10.81 -0.50 10.09
CA GLU A 453 11.81 -0.37 9.03
C GLU A 453 11.23 0.11 7.70
N HIS A 454 10.01 -0.33 7.38
CA HIS A 454 9.29 0.17 6.21
C HIS A 454 8.89 1.64 6.41
N LEU A 455 8.48 2.03 7.62
CA LEU A 455 8.26 3.43 7.99
C LEU A 455 9.54 4.24 7.77
N ARG A 456 10.70 3.79 8.25
CA ARG A 456 11.98 4.49 8.05
C ARG A 456 12.29 4.66 6.57
N THR A 457 12.18 3.57 5.83
CA THR A 457 12.49 3.51 4.39
C THR A 457 11.60 4.46 3.62
N SER A 458 10.31 4.52 3.95
CA SER A 458 9.33 5.39 3.30
C SER A 458 9.65 6.88 3.43
N TYR A 459 10.33 7.33 4.49
CA TYR A 459 10.80 8.72 4.58
C TYR A 459 12.01 8.97 3.70
N THR A 460 12.92 8.00 3.63
CA THR A 460 14.12 8.11 2.79
C THR A 460 13.81 8.02 1.31
N THR A 461 12.82 7.20 0.93
CA THR A 461 12.33 7.02 -0.44
C THR A 461 11.20 7.98 -0.80
N LYS A 462 10.65 8.68 0.20
CA LYS A 462 9.52 9.63 0.07
C LYS A 462 8.22 8.96 -0.40
N ASP A 463 8.03 7.70 -0.04
CA ASP A 463 6.82 6.93 -0.30
C ASP A 463 5.66 7.42 0.58
N ILE A 464 4.96 8.46 0.10
CA ILE A 464 3.83 9.04 0.81
C ILE A 464 2.61 8.10 0.78
N ASP A 465 2.51 7.20 -0.19
CA ASP A 465 1.36 6.30 -0.36
C ASP A 465 1.37 5.21 0.71
N PHE A 466 2.54 4.61 0.98
CA PHE A 466 2.70 3.69 2.10
C PHE A 466 2.41 4.38 3.44
N LEU A 467 2.91 5.60 3.65
CA LEU A 467 2.62 6.36 4.87
C LEU A 467 1.12 6.65 5.01
N ASN A 468 0.42 6.99 3.92
CA ASN A 468 -1.03 7.16 3.91
C ASN A 468 -1.79 5.89 4.33
N GLN A 469 -1.26 4.70 4.08
CA GLN A 469 -1.86 3.43 4.52
C GLN A 469 -1.56 3.12 5.98
N LEU A 470 -0.33 3.42 6.40
CA LEU A 470 0.18 3.03 7.69
C LEU A 470 -0.48 3.79 8.86
N PHE A 471 -0.87 5.05 8.65
CA PHE A 471 -1.59 5.83 9.66
C PHE A 471 -3.10 5.55 9.59
N SER A 472 -3.77 5.38 10.74
CA SER A 472 -5.23 5.30 10.80
C SER A 472 -5.87 6.63 10.37
N ASP A 473 -7.10 6.61 9.84
CA ASP A 473 -7.75 7.83 9.36
C ASP A 473 -8.03 8.86 10.48
N ASP A 474 -8.17 8.38 11.70
CA ASP A 474 -8.32 9.15 12.94
C ASP A 474 -7.00 9.38 13.70
N ALA A 475 -5.85 9.12 13.07
CA ALA A 475 -4.56 9.17 13.76
C ALA A 475 -4.27 10.53 14.38
N LEU A 476 -3.87 10.49 15.66
CA LEU A 476 -3.46 11.64 16.46
C LEU A 476 -1.95 11.87 16.28
N ILE A 477 -1.59 12.98 15.63
CA ILE A 477 -0.18 13.32 15.42
C ILE A 477 0.20 14.49 16.35
N VAL A 478 1.09 14.24 17.31
CA VAL A 478 1.58 15.22 18.28
C VAL A 478 3.01 15.59 17.95
N VAL A 479 3.30 16.89 17.81
CA VAL A 479 4.65 17.39 17.53
C VAL A 479 5.05 18.39 18.61
N GLY A 480 6.10 18.05 19.36
CA GLY A 480 6.71 18.91 20.36
C GLY A 480 7.65 19.94 19.74
N HIS A 481 7.67 21.16 20.28
CA HIS A 481 8.64 22.19 19.97
C HIS A 481 9.13 22.86 21.27
N VAL A 482 10.40 23.26 21.32
CA VAL A 482 10.97 23.95 22.49
C VAL A 482 10.52 25.40 22.49
N VAL A 483 9.87 25.85 23.58
CA VAL A 483 9.52 27.26 23.78
C VAL A 483 10.54 27.89 24.73
N LYS A 484 11.29 28.87 24.21
CA LYS A 484 12.24 29.65 25.01
C LYS A 484 11.49 30.70 25.83
N VAL A 485 11.59 30.63 27.15
CA VAL A 485 10.95 31.61 28.04
C VAL A 485 11.85 32.84 28.16
N ALA A 486 11.39 34.01 27.71
CA ALA A 486 12.14 35.25 27.84
C ALA A 486 12.33 35.61 29.32
N PRO A 487 13.53 36.05 29.76
CA PRO A 487 13.78 36.38 31.16
C PRO A 487 12.92 37.57 31.58
N ARG A 488 11.93 37.34 32.46
CA ARG A 488 11.25 38.43 33.16
C ARG A 488 12.11 38.88 34.33
N THR A 489 12.50 40.15 34.31
CA THR A 489 13.11 40.83 35.45
C THR A 489 12.11 40.93 36.59
N LYS A 490 12.18 40.01 37.54
CA LYS A 490 12.20 40.21 39.00
C LYS A 490 11.97 38.85 39.69
N GLU A 491 12.91 38.51 40.57
CA GLU A 491 12.91 37.38 41.51
C GLU A 491 13.25 35.99 40.93
N ASN A 492 14.52 35.60 41.12
CA ASN A 492 15.14 34.27 41.29
C ASN A 492 14.38 32.95 40.96
N GLN A 493 13.57 32.90 39.90
CA GLN A 493 13.18 31.64 39.26
C GLN A 493 13.87 31.54 37.90
N ILE A 494 14.82 30.59 37.79
CA ILE A 494 15.31 30.12 36.50
C ILE A 494 14.13 29.38 35.85
N LEU A 495 13.40 30.05 34.95
CA LEU A 495 12.39 29.39 34.14
C LEU A 495 13.12 28.51 33.12
N GLN A 496 12.92 27.19 33.22
CA GLN A 496 13.46 26.23 32.26
C GLN A 496 12.64 26.27 30.97
N ASP A 497 13.32 26.08 29.84
CA ASP A 497 12.67 25.88 28.54
C ASP A 497 11.71 24.68 28.64
N GLN A 498 10.49 24.82 28.11
CA GLN A 498 9.46 23.79 28.15
C GLN A 498 9.12 23.32 26.74
N VAL A 499 8.79 22.03 26.60
CA VAL A 499 8.27 21.48 25.35
C VAL A 499 6.79 21.80 25.25
N ALA A 500 6.41 22.58 24.26
CA ALA A 500 5.01 22.79 23.90
C ALA A 500 4.61 21.81 22.80
N PHE A 501 3.42 21.22 22.91
CA PHE A 501 2.92 20.25 21.95
C PHE A 501 1.87 20.87 21.02
N SER A 502 1.96 20.54 19.74
CA SER A 502 0.91 20.82 18.77
C SER A 502 0.31 19.51 18.27
N VAL A 503 -1.01 19.48 18.17
CA VAL A 503 -1.75 18.32 17.64
C VAL A 503 -2.12 18.59 16.18
N LYS A 504 -2.03 17.55 15.35
CA LYS A 504 -2.36 17.52 13.93
C LYS A 504 -3.17 16.26 13.61
N THR A 505 -4.09 16.40 12.68
CA THR A 505 -4.75 15.25 12.03
C THR A 505 -3.81 14.56 11.06
N LYS A 506 -4.08 13.29 10.71
CA LYS A 506 -3.38 12.56 9.63
C LYS A 506 -3.29 13.39 8.35
N LYS A 507 -4.40 13.95 7.88
CA LYS A 507 -4.46 14.71 6.62
C LYS A 507 -3.52 15.92 6.65
N GLU A 508 -3.58 16.71 7.72
CA GLU A 508 -2.69 17.88 7.87
C GLU A 508 -1.22 17.47 7.96
N TYR A 509 -0.94 16.41 8.71
CA TYR A 509 0.41 15.91 8.89
C TYR A 509 1.00 15.42 7.56
N LEU A 510 0.30 14.51 6.88
CA LEU A 510 0.77 13.93 5.63
C LEU A 510 0.84 14.96 4.51
N SER A 511 -0.11 15.91 4.42
CA SER A 511 -0.02 17.02 3.44
C SER A 511 1.21 17.92 3.68
N ARG A 512 1.61 18.11 4.93
CA ARG A 512 2.84 18.87 5.27
C ARG A 512 4.09 18.04 5.01
N LEU A 513 4.07 16.77 5.39
CA LEU A 513 5.17 15.84 5.16
C LEU A 513 5.44 15.67 3.67
N GLU A 514 4.38 15.60 2.87
CA GLU A 514 4.47 15.61 1.41
C GLU A 514 5.21 16.87 0.94
N LYS A 515 4.84 18.07 1.41
CA LYS A 515 5.58 19.31 1.11
C LYS A 515 7.05 19.25 1.56
N VAL A 516 7.35 18.59 2.68
CA VAL A 516 8.73 18.38 3.15
C VAL A 516 9.49 17.43 2.21
N PHE A 517 8.90 16.31 1.82
CA PHE A 517 9.46 15.35 0.87
C PHE A 517 9.75 16.01 -0.48
N GLN A 518 8.80 16.84 -0.91
CA GLN A 518 8.84 17.60 -2.14
C GLN A 518 9.91 18.71 -2.15
N SER A 519 10.18 19.34 -1.01
CA SER A 519 11.08 20.50 -0.92
C SER A 519 12.55 20.15 -0.61
N ASN A 520 12.81 18.94 -0.12
CA ASN A 520 14.15 18.43 0.14
C ASN A 520 14.57 17.48 -0.98
N LYS A 521 15.81 17.57 -1.45
CA LYS A 521 16.39 16.62 -2.41
C LYS A 521 16.70 15.30 -1.71
N GLU A 522 17.36 15.36 -0.56
CA GLU A 522 17.71 14.20 0.25
C GLU A 522 17.05 14.25 1.63
N ILE A 523 16.59 13.09 2.08
CA ILE A 523 16.13 12.86 3.46
C ILE A 523 16.83 11.60 3.95
N LYS A 524 17.54 11.72 5.07
CA LYS A 524 18.14 10.62 5.82
C LYS A 524 17.39 10.49 7.13
N LEU A 525 16.99 9.26 7.42
CA LEU A 525 16.33 8.92 8.66
C LEU A 525 17.06 7.74 9.29
N LYS A 526 17.50 7.94 10.53
CA LYS A 526 18.16 6.91 11.33
C LYS A 526 17.37 6.71 12.62
N PHE A 527 17.05 5.47 12.92
CA PHE A 527 16.46 5.08 14.19
C PHE A 527 17.52 4.46 15.10
N SER A 528 17.38 4.63 16.41
CA SER A 528 18.17 3.97 17.46
C SER A 528 17.34 3.84 18.74
N ASP A 529 17.93 3.22 19.79
CA ASP A 529 17.40 3.20 21.16
C ASP A 529 15.91 2.86 21.27
N PHE A 530 15.59 1.71 20.68
CA PHE A 530 14.24 1.24 20.44
C PHE A 530 13.66 0.50 21.66
N HIS A 531 12.38 0.76 21.98
CA HIS A 531 11.64 0.15 23.07
C HIS A 531 10.19 -0.15 22.67
N ILE A 532 9.76 -1.41 22.81
CA ILE A 532 8.35 -1.80 22.60
C ILE A 532 7.69 -2.13 23.94
N SER A 533 6.55 -1.51 24.19
CA SER A 533 5.68 -1.73 25.34
C SER A 533 4.29 -2.15 24.90
N ARG A 534 3.77 -3.23 25.49
CA ARG A 534 2.38 -3.66 25.25
C ARG A 534 1.42 -2.81 26.09
N HIS A 535 0.22 -2.56 25.57
CA HIS A 535 -0.81 -1.91 26.38
C HIS A 535 -1.22 -2.81 27.55
N PRO A 536 -1.33 -2.29 28.79
CA PRO A 536 -1.57 -3.10 29.98
C PRO A 536 -2.90 -3.87 29.94
N SER A 537 -3.94 -3.31 29.30
CA SER A 537 -5.30 -3.88 29.28
C SER A 537 -5.84 -4.21 27.89
N MET A 538 -5.24 -3.72 26.80
CA MET A 538 -5.79 -3.87 25.44
C MET A 538 -4.90 -4.78 24.61
N LYS A 539 -5.41 -5.97 24.29
CA LYS A 539 -4.67 -6.92 23.45
C LYS A 539 -4.57 -6.41 22.01
N GLY A 540 -3.38 -6.47 21.42
CA GLY A 540 -3.11 -6.00 20.06
C GLY A 540 -2.68 -4.54 19.96
N ILE A 541 -2.66 -3.80 21.08
CA ILE A 541 -2.19 -2.41 21.11
C ILE A 541 -0.77 -2.35 21.67
N TYR A 542 0.10 -1.63 20.95
CA TYR A 542 1.52 -1.53 21.25
C TYR A 542 2.01 -0.10 21.17
N GLY A 543 2.89 0.26 22.08
CA GLY A 543 3.62 1.52 22.10
C GLY A 543 5.06 1.25 21.71
N VAL A 544 5.57 2.06 20.80
CA VAL A 544 6.91 1.92 20.26
C VAL A 544 7.62 3.25 20.42
N THR A 545 8.56 3.32 21.35
CA THR A 545 9.41 4.48 21.57
C THR A 545 10.75 4.21 20.91
N LEU A 546 11.26 5.16 20.14
CA LEU A 546 12.56 5.07 19.49
C LEU A 546 13.22 6.44 19.41
N HIS A 547 14.53 6.45 19.36
CA HIS A 547 15.29 7.66 19.07
C HIS A 547 15.41 7.82 17.55
N GLN A 548 15.11 9.03 17.07
CA GLN A 548 15.05 9.39 15.67
C GLN A 548 16.03 10.53 15.40
N GLN A 549 16.94 10.29 14.46
CA GLN A 549 17.78 11.32 13.86
C GLN A 549 17.29 11.57 12.44
N TYR A 550 16.68 12.73 12.21
CA TYR A 550 16.24 13.17 10.90
C TYR A 550 17.22 14.19 10.35
N LYS A 551 17.62 14.01 9.09
CA LYS A 551 18.40 15.01 8.37
C LYS A 551 17.90 15.17 6.95
N SER A 552 17.75 16.40 6.53
CA SER A 552 17.43 16.80 5.17
C SER A 552 18.35 17.95 4.75
N ASP A 553 18.24 18.40 3.50
CA ASP A 553 19.05 19.53 3.01
C ASP A 553 18.77 20.84 3.74
N ARG A 554 17.56 21.00 4.31
CA ARG A 554 17.09 22.27 4.87
C ARG A 554 16.91 22.22 6.39
N TYR A 555 16.92 21.04 6.96
CA TYR A 555 16.53 20.83 8.34
C TYR A 555 17.13 19.53 8.88
N SER A 556 17.52 19.55 10.14
CA SER A 556 17.87 18.35 10.90
C SER A 556 17.23 18.43 12.27
N ASP A 557 16.74 17.29 12.74
CA ASP A 557 16.28 17.12 14.10
C ASP A 557 16.86 15.85 14.71
N ASP A 558 16.87 15.85 16.04
CA ASP A 558 17.32 14.72 16.84
C ASP A 558 16.42 14.63 18.07
N GLY A 559 15.78 13.49 18.27
CA GLY A 559 14.83 13.34 19.36
C GLY A 559 14.09 12.01 19.43
N TRP A 560 13.03 11.99 20.23
CA TRP A 560 12.28 10.78 20.54
C TRP A 560 10.97 10.73 19.74
N LEU A 561 10.74 9.59 19.09
CA LEU A 561 9.51 9.25 18.39
C LEU A 561 8.76 8.19 19.19
N PHE A 562 7.48 8.43 19.46
CA PHE A 562 6.58 7.40 19.96
C PHE A 562 5.51 7.09 18.91
N LEU A 563 5.23 5.79 18.72
CA LEU A 563 4.19 5.29 17.83
C LEU A 563 3.26 4.37 18.62
N LEU A 564 1.96 4.62 18.57
CA LEU A 564 0.95 3.69 19.04
C LEU A 564 0.38 2.90 17.88
N TRP A 565 0.65 1.61 17.90
CA TRP A 565 0.22 0.66 16.89
C TRP A 565 -1.00 -0.13 17.34
N ASP A 566 -1.89 -0.35 16.38
CA ASP A 566 -3.02 -1.27 16.48
C ASP A 566 -2.83 -2.45 15.51
N PHE A 567 -2.71 -3.64 16.09
CA PHE A 567 -2.60 -4.92 15.40
C PHE A 567 -3.86 -5.79 15.57
N ARG A 568 -5.00 -5.19 15.96
CA ARG A 568 -6.27 -5.92 16.06
C ARG A 568 -6.77 -6.35 14.68
N ASP A 569 -6.62 -5.49 13.67
CA ASP A 569 -6.62 -5.88 12.27
C ASP A 569 -5.21 -6.36 11.89
N LYS A 570 -5.06 -7.68 11.71
CA LYS A 570 -3.76 -8.29 11.42
C LYS A 570 -3.35 -8.15 9.96
N ASP A 571 -4.29 -7.80 9.09
CA ASP A 571 -4.06 -7.69 7.65
C ASP A 571 -3.65 -6.28 7.24
N ALA A 572 -4.05 -5.28 8.04
CA ALA A 572 -3.67 -3.90 7.86
C ALA A 572 -3.41 -3.22 9.22
N PRO A 573 -2.27 -3.48 9.88
CA PRO A 573 -1.94 -2.81 11.12
C PRO A 573 -1.75 -1.30 10.91
N GLN A 574 -2.20 -0.50 11.86
CA GLN A 574 -2.23 0.96 11.74
C GLN A 574 -1.58 1.67 12.92
N ILE A 575 -1.02 2.84 12.66
CA ILE A 575 -0.53 3.78 13.66
C ILE A 575 -1.67 4.75 13.99
N HIS A 576 -2.16 4.71 15.23
CA HIS A 576 -3.20 5.62 15.74
C HIS A 576 -2.62 6.85 16.44
N VAL A 577 -1.40 6.75 16.97
CA VAL A 577 -0.73 7.90 17.60
C VAL A 577 0.70 7.98 17.12
N ARG A 578 1.13 9.17 16.76
CA ARG A 578 2.54 9.50 16.53
C ARG A 578 2.89 10.70 17.37
N THR A 579 3.88 10.59 18.23
CA THR A 579 4.48 11.77 18.87
C THR A 579 5.93 11.95 18.45
N TRP A 580 6.37 13.20 18.41
CA TRP A 580 7.77 13.54 18.28
C TRP A 580 8.14 14.57 19.36
N GLN A 581 9.24 14.33 20.07
CA GLN A 581 9.80 15.20 21.10
C GLN A 581 11.28 15.48 20.81
N PRO A 582 11.79 16.70 21.07
CA PRO A 582 13.21 16.97 20.95
C PRO A 582 14.02 16.15 21.97
N GLY A 583 15.19 15.67 21.57
CA GLY A 583 16.08 14.91 22.46
C GLY A 583 16.71 15.75 23.57
N PHE A 584 16.64 17.08 23.45
CA PHE A 584 17.21 18.03 24.38
C PHE A 584 16.25 19.20 24.64
N LEU A 585 16.21 19.68 25.89
CA LEU A 585 15.46 20.87 26.29
C LEU A 585 16.16 22.16 25.84
N ASN A 586 17.48 22.12 25.71
CA ASN A 586 18.35 23.20 25.20
C ASN A 586 19.65 22.59 24.65
N ASP A 587 20.61 23.39 24.20
CA ASP A 587 21.85 22.90 23.57
C ASP A 587 22.72 21.95 24.43
N LYS A 588 22.42 21.77 25.73
CA LYS A 588 23.23 20.98 26.68
C LYS A 588 22.46 20.05 27.61
N THR A 589 21.14 20.19 27.72
CA THR A 589 20.32 19.42 28.67
C THR A 589 19.48 18.38 27.93
N PRO A 590 19.81 17.07 28.03
CA PRO A 590 18.99 16.01 27.47
C PRO A 590 17.59 16.01 28.10
N LEU A 591 16.59 15.59 27.34
CA LEU A 591 15.27 15.33 27.89
C LEU A 591 15.37 14.17 28.90
N PRO A 592 14.88 14.32 30.15
CA PRO A 592 14.89 13.23 31.12
C PRO A 592 14.14 12.00 30.60
N GLU A 593 14.65 10.78 30.87
CA GLU A 593 14.02 9.54 30.39
C GLU A 593 12.55 9.39 30.83
N GLY A 594 12.21 9.90 32.02
CA GLY A 594 10.83 9.90 32.54
C GLY A 594 9.87 10.86 31.83
N ASP A 595 10.39 11.78 31.01
CA ASP A 595 9.61 12.77 30.26
C ASP A 595 9.44 12.37 28.78
N VAL A 596 10.02 11.23 28.37
CA VAL A 596 9.82 10.66 27.03
C VAL A 596 8.46 10.00 26.97
N ILE A 597 7.62 10.45 26.02
CA ILE A 597 6.27 9.95 25.84
C ILE A 597 6.29 8.45 25.59
N SER A 598 5.44 7.76 26.34
CA SER A 598 5.25 6.34 26.32
C SER A 598 3.77 6.01 26.16
N ILE A 599 3.47 4.71 26.10
CA ILE A 599 2.09 4.25 26.05
C ILE A 599 1.28 4.62 27.30
N GLY A 600 1.93 4.83 28.45
CA GLY A 600 1.26 5.18 29.70
C GLY A 600 0.66 6.59 29.72
N ASP A 601 1.08 7.45 28.80
CA ASP A 601 0.63 8.85 28.72
C ASP A 601 -0.71 9.02 27.99
N PHE A 602 -1.22 7.95 27.39
CA PHE A 602 -2.48 7.93 26.66
C PHE A 602 -3.55 7.15 27.42
N ASN A 603 -4.64 7.84 27.78
CA ASN A 603 -5.82 7.20 28.36
C ASN A 603 -6.68 6.61 27.24
N LEU A 604 -6.27 5.45 26.73
CA LEU A 604 -6.99 4.73 25.71
C LEU A 604 -8.09 3.90 26.41
N ARG A 605 -9.32 4.41 26.35
CA ARG A 605 -10.52 3.74 26.89
C ARG A 605 -11.27 2.97 25.83
#